data_AF-A0A7G2N263-F1
#
_entry.id   AF-A0A7G2N263-F1
#
_cell.length_a   1.000
_cell.length_b   1.000
_cell.length_c   1.000
_cell.angle_alpha   90.00
_cell.angle_beta   90.00
_cell.angle_gamma   90.00
#
_symmetry.space_group_name_H-M   'P 1'
#
loop_
_entity.id
_entity.type
_entity.pdbx_description
1 polymer ?
#
loop_
_entity_poly.entity_id
_entity_poly.type
_entity_poly.pdbx_seq_one_letter_code
_entity_poly.pdbx_strand_id
1 'polypeptide(L)'
;MTTLRQFLKSKQAEHLENRESLAKMTPDNRIYDELFVTHLFESYHLSEKDTKLVMDIIENVRSDILQAQDNGLSAQEYFGMPAPVLAREFIENLPDKKRGARIRRQILFPSYLVIFFGILLLSPWLGGGFTPKNIGLFVLLLILNVVSWGIGAYLPTWLFKLYPEKQMNYRMRLVNMVTTGFQVLFTIIILIMIKVF
;
A
#
# COMPACT_ATOMS: atom_id res chain seq x y z
N MET A 1 -18.36 -16.32 -13.45
CA MET A 1 -17.43 -15.35 -12.83
C MET A 1 -16.16 -16.08 -12.45
N THR A 2 -15.09 -15.89 -13.21
CA THR A 2 -13.76 -16.43 -12.91
C THR A 2 -13.18 -15.62 -11.76
N THR A 3 -12.69 -16.26 -10.70
CA THR A 3 -12.07 -15.50 -9.59
C THR A 3 -10.78 -14.82 -10.08
N LEU A 4 -10.45 -13.63 -9.57
CA LEU A 4 -9.20 -12.91 -9.91
C LEU A 4 -7.97 -13.82 -9.83
N ARG A 5 -7.97 -14.74 -8.86
CA ARG A 5 -6.92 -15.75 -8.68
C ARG A 5 -6.86 -16.77 -9.82
N GLN A 6 -8.01 -17.24 -10.32
CA GLN A 6 -8.06 -18.12 -11.50
C GLN A 6 -7.66 -17.38 -12.77
N PHE A 7 -8.04 -16.10 -12.92
CA PHE A 7 -7.63 -15.26 -14.04
C PHE A 7 -6.11 -15.00 -14.05
N LEU A 8 -5.53 -14.67 -12.89
CA LEU A 8 -4.07 -14.53 -12.75
C LEU A 8 -3.35 -15.85 -13.06
N LYS A 9 -3.88 -16.98 -12.58
CA LYS A 9 -3.30 -18.29 -12.85
C LYS A 9 -3.41 -18.69 -14.33
N SER A 10 -4.52 -18.38 -15.00
CA SER A 10 -4.66 -18.63 -16.44
C SER A 10 -3.75 -17.73 -17.26
N LYS A 11 -3.58 -16.46 -16.87
CA LYS A 11 -2.65 -15.55 -17.54
C LYS A 11 -1.20 -15.92 -17.30
N GLN A 12 -0.84 -16.36 -16.09
CA GLN A 12 0.47 -16.94 -15.80
C GLN A 12 0.73 -18.20 -16.65
N ALA A 13 -0.28 -19.05 -16.86
CA ALA A 13 -0.15 -20.21 -17.74
C ALA A 13 -0.01 -19.83 -19.22
N GLU A 14 -0.78 -18.84 -19.70
CA GLU A 14 -0.66 -18.28 -21.05
C GLU A 14 0.73 -17.63 -21.28
N HIS A 15 1.31 -17.00 -20.25
CA HIS A 15 2.68 -16.49 -20.29
C HIS A 15 3.77 -17.57 -20.42
N LEU A 16 3.57 -18.73 -19.80
CA LEU A 16 4.42 -19.90 -19.96
C LEU A 16 4.28 -20.52 -21.37
N GLU A 17 3.19 -20.21 -22.07
CA GLU A 17 2.89 -20.70 -23.42
C GLU A 17 3.47 -19.81 -24.52
N ASN A 18 3.89 -18.57 -24.21
CA ASN A 18 4.57 -17.65 -25.14
C ASN A 18 6.04 -18.08 -25.37
N ARG A 19 6.20 -19.30 -25.91
CA ARG A 19 7.46 -20.05 -25.99
C ARG A 19 8.45 -19.48 -26.98
N GLU A 20 8.01 -18.69 -27.96
CA GLU A 20 8.88 -18.22 -29.04
C GLU A 20 9.91 -17.19 -28.59
N SER A 21 9.53 -16.22 -27.74
CA SER A 21 10.48 -15.24 -27.19
C SER A 21 11.41 -15.91 -26.16
N LEU A 22 10.88 -16.81 -25.34
CA LEU A 22 11.63 -17.57 -24.34
C LEU A 22 12.63 -18.55 -24.97
N ALA A 23 12.39 -19.03 -26.19
CA ALA A 23 13.30 -19.90 -26.92
C ALA A 23 14.50 -19.14 -27.50
N LYS A 24 14.39 -17.83 -27.69
CA LYS A 24 15.46 -16.97 -28.24
C LYS A 24 16.42 -16.45 -27.18
N MET A 25 16.07 -16.56 -25.90
CA MET A 25 16.88 -16.07 -24.79
C MET A 25 18.03 -17.03 -24.45
N THR A 26 19.18 -16.47 -24.07
CA THR A 26 20.25 -17.24 -23.42
C THR A 26 19.80 -17.78 -22.06
N PRO A 27 20.46 -18.81 -21.52
CA PRO A 27 20.12 -19.38 -20.21
C PRO A 27 20.07 -18.34 -19.09
N ASP A 28 21.04 -17.42 -19.04
CA ASP A 28 21.13 -16.40 -18.00
C ASP A 28 19.98 -15.38 -18.09
N ASN A 29 19.67 -14.94 -19.31
CA ASN A 29 18.56 -14.01 -19.56
C ASN A 29 17.20 -14.66 -19.29
N ARG A 30 17.07 -15.96 -19.55
CA ARG A 30 15.86 -16.73 -19.22
C ARG A 30 15.64 -16.82 -17.71
N ILE A 31 16.69 -17.10 -16.95
CA ILE A 31 16.62 -17.11 -15.47
C ILE A 31 16.23 -15.73 -14.95
N TYR A 32 16.76 -14.66 -15.55
CA TYR A 32 16.39 -13.29 -15.20
C TYR A 32 14.90 -13.01 -15.46
N ASP A 33 14.36 -13.39 -16.62
CA ASP A 33 12.92 -13.26 -16.94
C ASP A 33 12.04 -14.05 -15.95
N GLU A 34 12.39 -15.31 -15.66
CA GLU A 34 11.63 -16.16 -14.73
C GLU A 34 11.59 -15.56 -13.32
N LEU A 35 12.72 -15.05 -12.83
CA LEU A 35 12.79 -14.37 -11.54
C LEU A 35 11.96 -13.08 -11.53
N PHE A 36 12.02 -12.30 -12.61
CA PHE A 36 11.26 -11.07 -12.78
C PHE A 36 9.76 -11.34 -12.74
N VAL A 37 9.28 -12.26 -13.59
CA VAL A 37 7.86 -12.64 -13.69
C VAL A 37 7.35 -13.22 -12.37
N THR A 38 8.13 -14.09 -11.73
CA THR A 38 7.76 -14.68 -10.43
C THR A 38 7.56 -13.60 -9.37
N HIS A 39 8.49 -12.66 -9.24
CA HIS A 39 8.37 -11.56 -8.27
C HIS A 39 7.23 -10.59 -8.60
N LEU A 40 6.93 -10.39 -9.89
CA LEU A 40 5.81 -9.56 -10.31
C LEU A 40 4.47 -10.14 -9.81
N PHE A 41 4.27 -11.45 -10.00
CA PHE A 41 3.04 -12.17 -9.64
C PHE A 41 2.95 -12.60 -8.17
N GLU A 42 4.06 -12.73 -7.44
CA GLU A 42 4.06 -12.93 -5.99
C GLU A 42 3.38 -11.77 -5.24
N SER A 43 3.29 -10.59 -5.87
CA SER A 43 2.47 -9.49 -5.37
C SER A 43 0.98 -9.74 -5.67
N TYR A 44 0.34 -10.62 -4.91
CA TYR A 44 -1.07 -11.07 -5.05
C TYR A 44 -2.16 -9.98 -4.87
N HIS A 45 -1.84 -8.70 -5.05
CA HIS A 45 -2.76 -7.56 -4.89
C HIS A 45 -2.86 -6.69 -6.14
N LEU A 46 -2.62 -7.25 -7.33
CA LEU A 46 -2.88 -6.58 -8.59
C LEU A 46 -4.40 -6.47 -8.81
N SER A 47 -4.89 -5.27 -9.13
CA SER A 47 -6.25 -5.09 -9.64
C SER A 47 -6.38 -5.73 -11.03
N GLU A 48 -7.60 -5.99 -11.50
CA GLU A 48 -7.80 -6.49 -12.88
C GLU A 48 -7.22 -5.55 -13.95
N LYS A 49 -7.24 -4.23 -13.68
CA LYS A 49 -6.60 -3.22 -14.55
C LYS A 49 -5.08 -3.27 -14.47
N ASP A 50 -4.53 -3.42 -13.27
CA ASP A 50 -3.09 -3.57 -13.07
C ASP A 50 -2.57 -4.86 -13.71
N THR A 51 -3.36 -5.94 -13.72
CA THR A 51 -2.97 -7.19 -14.37
C THR A 51 -2.71 -6.99 -15.86
N LYS A 52 -3.54 -6.22 -16.57
CA LYS A 52 -3.30 -5.95 -18.00
C LYS A 52 -2.01 -5.16 -18.21
N LEU A 53 -1.79 -4.11 -17.41
CA LEU A 53 -0.55 -3.32 -17.47
C LEU A 53 0.68 -4.16 -17.13
N VAL A 54 0.55 -5.10 -16.21
CA VAL A 54 1.58 -6.08 -15.87
C VAL A 54 1.95 -6.96 -17.08
N MET A 55 0.97 -7.42 -17.86
CA MET A 55 1.25 -8.17 -19.09
C MET A 55 2.10 -7.33 -20.06
N ASP A 56 1.69 -6.08 -20.28
CA ASP A 56 2.39 -5.15 -21.20
C ASP A 56 3.83 -4.88 -20.71
N ILE A 57 4.03 -4.73 -19.39
CA ILE A 57 5.36 -4.57 -18.78
C ILE A 57 6.22 -5.81 -19.03
N ILE A 58 5.67 -7.02 -18.87
CA ILE A 58 6.41 -8.27 -19.10
C ILE A 58 6.85 -8.36 -20.56
N GLU A 59 5.97 -8.03 -21.52
CA GLU A 59 6.33 -8.05 -22.94
C GLU A 59 7.41 -7.02 -23.29
N ASN A 60 7.32 -5.81 -22.75
CA ASN A 60 8.33 -4.77 -22.95
C ASN A 60 9.69 -5.18 -22.36
N VAL A 61 9.72 -5.67 -21.12
CA VAL A 61 10.96 -6.12 -20.47
C VAL A 61 11.58 -7.30 -21.23
N ARG A 62 10.78 -8.21 -21.78
CA ARG A 62 11.30 -9.31 -22.62
C ARG A 62 11.90 -8.82 -23.93
N SER A 63 11.28 -7.83 -24.56
CA SER A 63 11.84 -7.17 -25.74
C SER A 63 13.19 -6.52 -25.41
N ASP A 64 13.28 -5.82 -24.28
CA ASP A 64 14.50 -5.18 -23.82
C ASP A 64 15.59 -6.20 -23.47
N ILE A 65 15.23 -7.35 -22.89
CA ILE A 65 16.16 -8.47 -22.63
C ILE A 65 16.74 -9.00 -23.95
N LEU A 66 15.90 -9.20 -24.97
CA LEU A 66 16.37 -9.69 -26.27
C LEU A 66 17.25 -8.64 -26.97
N GLN A 67 16.90 -7.35 -26.85
CA GLN A 67 17.73 -6.26 -27.36
C GLN A 67 19.09 -6.19 -26.64
N ALA A 68 19.12 -6.36 -25.31
CA ALA A 68 20.36 -6.44 -24.55
C ALA A 68 21.24 -7.60 -25.02
N GLN A 69 20.62 -8.75 -25.27
CA GLN A 69 21.28 -9.93 -25.79
C GLN A 69 21.86 -9.71 -27.19
N ASP A 70 21.12 -9.06 -28.09
CA ASP A 70 21.60 -8.71 -29.43
C ASP A 70 22.81 -7.74 -29.37
N ASN A 71 22.89 -6.94 -28.30
CA ASN A 71 24.03 -6.07 -27.99
C ASN A 71 25.15 -6.78 -27.19
N GLY A 72 25.04 -8.09 -26.95
CA GLY A 72 26.03 -8.88 -26.21
C GLY A 72 26.06 -8.64 -24.70
N LEU A 73 25.02 -8.04 -24.13
CA LEU A 73 24.87 -7.78 -22.70
C LEU A 73 23.92 -8.79 -22.05
N SER A 74 24.17 -9.12 -20.79
CA SER A 74 23.17 -9.81 -19.96
C SER A 74 22.05 -8.84 -19.55
N ALA A 75 20.86 -9.37 -19.27
CA ALA A 75 19.73 -8.58 -18.78
C ALA A 75 20.09 -7.81 -17.50
N GLN A 76 20.83 -8.45 -16.58
CA GLN A 76 21.25 -7.81 -15.35
C GLN A 76 22.22 -6.65 -15.58
N GLU A 77 23.11 -6.74 -16.57
CA GLU A 77 24.01 -5.64 -16.95
C GLU A 77 23.25 -4.51 -17.63
N TYR A 78 22.28 -4.83 -18.49
CA TYR A 78 21.46 -3.84 -19.19
C TYR A 78 20.58 -3.02 -18.24
N PHE A 79 19.87 -3.70 -17.33
CA PHE A 79 19.02 -3.02 -16.34
C PHE A 79 19.79 -2.46 -15.15
N GLY A 80 21.05 -2.89 -14.95
CA GLY A 80 21.90 -2.47 -13.84
C GLY A 80 21.41 -2.92 -12.46
N MET A 81 20.41 -3.81 -12.40
CA MET A 81 19.79 -4.25 -11.15
C MET A 81 19.28 -5.70 -11.23
N PRO A 82 19.16 -6.39 -10.07
CA PRO A 82 18.57 -7.72 -10.03
C PRO A 82 17.08 -7.72 -10.40
N ALA A 83 16.61 -8.78 -11.07
CA ALA A 83 15.23 -8.96 -11.49
C ALA A 83 14.17 -8.73 -10.38
N PRO A 84 14.38 -9.19 -9.11
CA PRO A 84 13.46 -8.91 -8.02
C PRO A 84 13.31 -7.42 -7.68
N VAL A 85 14.38 -6.65 -7.84
CA VAL A 85 14.40 -5.20 -7.56
C VAL A 85 13.63 -4.47 -8.65
N LEU A 86 13.91 -4.80 -9.92
CA LEU A 86 13.19 -4.27 -11.08
C LEU A 86 11.69 -4.53 -10.97
N ALA A 87 11.31 -5.77 -10.64
CA ALA A 87 9.90 -6.15 -10.45
C ALA A 87 9.21 -5.30 -9.37
N ARG A 88 9.91 -5.03 -8.25
CA ARG A 88 9.39 -4.19 -7.17
C ARG A 88 9.17 -2.75 -7.63
N GLU A 89 10.11 -2.16 -8.37
CA GLU A 89 9.97 -0.80 -8.88
C GLU A 89 8.75 -0.63 -9.81
N PHE A 90 8.50 -1.61 -10.68
CA PHE A 90 7.29 -1.60 -11.51
C PHE A 90 6.02 -1.67 -10.67
N ILE A 91 5.96 -2.59 -9.70
CA ILE A 91 4.81 -2.75 -8.81
C ILE A 91 4.55 -1.47 -7.99
N GLU A 92 5.59 -0.82 -7.47
CA GLU A 92 5.45 0.41 -6.67
C GLU A 92 4.97 1.60 -7.52
N ASN A 93 5.23 1.56 -8.81
CA ASN A 93 4.82 2.60 -9.75
C ASN A 93 3.43 2.39 -10.36
N LEU A 94 2.77 1.25 -10.11
CA LEU A 94 1.43 0.96 -10.62
C LEU A 94 0.39 2.02 -10.19
N PRO A 95 -0.48 2.46 -11.11
CA PRO A 95 -1.40 3.57 -10.91
C PRO A 95 -2.43 3.32 -9.80
N ASP A 96 -2.98 2.10 -9.68
CA ASP A 96 -4.01 1.81 -8.67
C ASP A 96 -3.46 1.72 -7.24
N LYS A 97 -2.20 1.31 -7.04
CA LYS A 97 -1.54 1.42 -5.71
C LYS A 97 -1.44 2.87 -5.25
N LYS A 98 -1.07 3.78 -6.16
CA LYS A 98 -1.02 5.24 -5.88
C LYS A 98 -2.42 5.82 -5.65
N ARG A 99 -3.44 5.29 -6.33
CA ARG A 99 -4.84 5.74 -6.23
C ARG A 99 -5.51 5.27 -4.94
N GLY A 100 -5.34 4.02 -4.53
CA GLY A 100 -5.89 3.46 -3.29
C GLY A 100 -5.37 4.15 -2.04
N ALA A 101 -4.06 4.47 -2.00
CA ALA A 101 -3.46 5.25 -0.92
C ALA A 101 -3.98 6.69 -0.88
N ARG A 102 -4.21 7.32 -2.05
CA ARG A 102 -4.74 8.69 -2.16
C ARG A 102 -6.21 8.76 -1.75
N ILE A 103 -7.03 7.80 -2.17
CA ILE A 103 -8.46 7.72 -1.84
C ILE A 103 -8.66 7.44 -0.34
N ARG A 104 -7.88 6.51 0.25
CA ARG A 104 -7.96 6.24 1.70
C ARG A 104 -7.61 7.50 2.52
N ARG A 105 -6.62 8.28 2.08
CA ARG A 105 -6.24 9.57 2.68
C ARG A 105 -7.30 10.65 2.48
N GLN A 106 -7.99 10.67 1.34
CA GLN A 106 -9.04 11.64 1.02
C GLN A 106 -10.41 11.33 1.63
N ILE A 107 -10.72 10.07 1.94
CA ILE A 107 -11.98 9.66 2.61
C ILE A 107 -11.90 9.86 4.13
N LEU A 108 -10.71 9.72 4.72
CA LEU A 108 -10.53 9.98 6.15
C LEU A 108 -10.82 11.45 6.50
N PHE A 109 -10.37 12.41 5.68
CA PHE A 109 -10.58 13.84 5.92
C PHE A 109 -12.06 14.28 6.10
N PRO A 110 -13.01 13.94 5.21
CA PRO A 110 -14.43 14.27 5.38
C PRO A 110 -15.10 13.49 6.52
N SER A 111 -14.64 12.28 6.85
CA SER A 111 -15.19 11.53 7.99
C SER A 111 -14.94 12.25 9.33
N TYR A 112 -13.83 12.99 9.47
CA TYR A 112 -13.55 13.81 10.64
C TYR A 112 -14.40 15.08 10.71
N LEU A 113 -14.74 15.67 9.56
CA LEU A 113 -15.69 16.79 9.48
C LEU A 113 -17.12 16.34 9.82
N VAL A 114 -17.51 15.12 9.46
CA VAL A 114 -18.80 14.55 9.85
C VAL A 114 -18.89 14.34 11.36
N ILE A 115 -17.82 13.89 12.02
CA ILE A 115 -17.76 13.80 13.49
C ILE A 115 -17.80 15.20 14.12
N PHE A 116 -17.10 16.19 13.55
CA PHE A 116 -17.15 17.59 13.96
C PHE A 116 -18.57 18.14 13.94
N PHE A 117 -19.27 18.00 12.80
CA PHE A 117 -20.66 18.45 12.66
C PHE A 117 -21.62 17.62 13.51
N GLY A 118 -21.38 16.32 13.67
CA GLY A 118 -22.18 15.43 14.52
C GLY A 118 -22.15 15.85 15.99
N ILE A 119 -20.96 16.13 16.55
CA ILE A 119 -20.82 16.60 17.93
C ILE A 119 -21.41 18.01 18.10
N LEU A 120 -21.20 18.91 17.12
CA LEU A 120 -21.79 20.25 17.13
C LEU A 120 -23.33 20.24 17.09
N LEU A 121 -23.92 19.36 16.27
CA LEU A 121 -25.38 19.24 16.11
C LEU A 121 -26.04 18.50 17.28
N LEU A 122 -25.34 17.56 17.92
CA LEU A 122 -25.88 16.74 19.02
C LEU A 122 -25.58 17.31 20.41
N SER A 123 -24.62 18.23 20.55
CA SER A 123 -24.27 18.93 21.79
C SER A 123 -25.47 19.55 22.53
N PRO A 124 -26.46 20.17 21.86
CA PRO A 124 -27.66 20.69 22.53
C PRO A 124 -28.56 19.59 23.10
N TRP A 125 -28.60 18.42 22.46
CA TRP A 125 -29.43 17.28 22.88
C TRP A 125 -28.80 16.44 23.99
N LEU A 126 -27.48 16.53 24.18
CA LEU A 126 -26.74 15.86 25.26
C LEU A 126 -26.63 16.71 26.55
N GLY A 127 -27.39 17.80 26.65
CA GLY A 127 -27.48 18.63 27.86
C GLY A 127 -26.25 19.49 28.16
N GLY A 128 -25.26 19.52 27.27
CA GLY A 128 -23.97 20.13 27.52
C GLY A 128 -23.81 21.57 27.02
N GLY A 129 -24.45 21.95 25.92
CA GLY A 129 -24.26 23.25 25.29
C GLY A 129 -22.79 23.64 25.02
N PHE A 130 -22.57 24.89 24.61
CA PHE A 130 -21.23 25.47 24.47
C PHE A 130 -20.71 25.99 25.80
N THR A 131 -20.42 25.09 26.74
CA THR A 131 -19.69 25.45 27.96
C THR A 131 -18.17 25.39 27.72
N PRO A 132 -17.38 26.22 28.42
CA PRO A 132 -15.91 26.15 28.33
C PRO A 132 -15.35 24.74 28.59
N LYS A 133 -15.98 23.96 29.48
CA LYS A 133 -15.63 22.56 29.78
C LYS A 133 -15.76 21.67 28.53
N ASN A 134 -16.88 21.77 27.82
CA ASN A 134 -17.13 20.98 26.61
C ASN A 134 -16.23 21.39 25.45
N ILE A 135 -15.94 22.68 25.33
CA ILE A 135 -14.99 23.20 24.33
C ILE A 135 -13.57 22.67 24.60
N GLY A 136 -13.13 22.65 25.86
CA GLY A 136 -11.83 22.09 26.24
C GLY A 136 -11.70 20.60 25.95
N LEU A 137 -12.72 19.80 26.31
CA LEU A 137 -12.81 18.37 25.98
C LEU A 137 -12.79 18.12 24.47
N PHE A 138 -13.48 18.96 23.70
CA PHE A 138 -13.50 18.91 22.26
C PHE A 138 -12.13 19.21 21.64
N VAL A 139 -11.46 20.28 22.06
CA VAL A 139 -10.11 20.63 21.59
C VAL A 139 -9.13 19.48 21.88
N LEU A 140 -9.23 18.86 23.06
CA LEU A 140 -8.41 17.73 23.44
C LEU A 140 -8.64 16.50 22.54
N LEU A 141 -9.90 16.18 22.21
CA LEU A 141 -10.26 15.12 21.26
C LEU A 141 -9.75 15.41 19.83
N LEU A 142 -9.76 16.68 19.42
CA LEU A 142 -9.29 17.11 18.11
C LEU A 142 -7.77 16.96 18.00
N ILE A 143 -7.02 17.39 19.03
CA ILE A 143 -5.57 17.19 19.15
C ILE A 143 -5.24 15.70 19.09
N LEU A 144 -5.94 14.86 19.86
CA LEU A 144 -5.76 13.40 19.83
C LEU A 144 -5.91 12.83 18.43
N ASN A 145 -6.95 13.25 17.71
CA ASN A 145 -7.22 12.75 16.36
C ASN A 145 -6.14 13.19 15.37
N VAL A 146 -5.66 14.43 15.46
CA VAL A 146 -4.56 14.94 14.63
C VAL A 146 -3.26 14.18 14.91
N VAL A 147 -2.94 13.92 16.19
CA VAL A 147 -1.76 13.13 16.56
C VAL A 147 -1.88 11.69 16.06
N SER A 148 -3.06 11.07 16.23
CA SER A 148 -3.32 9.71 15.75
C SER A 148 -3.20 9.61 14.23
N TRP A 149 -3.64 10.64 13.50
CA TRP A 149 -3.44 10.74 12.05
C TRP A 149 -1.96 10.89 11.69
N GLY A 150 -1.21 11.73 12.40
CA GLY A 150 0.23 11.87 12.23
C GLY A 150 0.95 10.52 12.40
N ILE A 151 0.61 9.77 13.46
CA ILE A 151 1.15 8.42 13.66
C ILE A 151 0.77 7.52 12.48
N GLY A 152 -0.49 7.48 12.07
CA GLY A 152 -0.93 6.65 10.93
C GLY A 152 -0.28 7.01 9.59
N ALA A 153 0.09 8.28 9.38
CA ALA A 153 0.71 8.74 8.14
C ALA A 153 2.23 8.56 8.12
N TYR A 154 2.91 8.84 9.24
CA TYR A 154 4.37 8.87 9.30
C TYR A 154 4.98 7.57 9.81
N LEU A 155 4.32 6.85 10.73
CA LEU A 155 4.82 5.61 11.31
C LEU A 155 5.03 4.49 10.26
N PRO A 156 4.13 4.28 9.27
CA PRO A 156 4.40 3.30 8.22
C PRO A 156 5.67 3.65 7.45
N THR A 157 5.80 4.90 7.02
CA THR A 157 6.95 5.39 6.24
C THR A 157 8.27 5.24 7.00
N TRP A 158 8.25 5.47 8.31
CA TRP A 158 9.40 5.26 9.18
C TRP A 158 9.73 3.77 9.37
N LEU A 159 8.73 2.91 9.57
CA LEU A 159 8.88 1.44 9.59
C LEU A 159 9.34 0.88 8.23
N PHE A 160 9.03 1.56 7.13
CA PHE A 160 9.55 1.20 5.81
C PHE A 160 11.06 1.36 5.72
N LYS A 161 11.60 2.43 6.32
CA LYS A 161 13.05 2.69 6.38
C LYS A 161 13.78 1.73 7.31
N LEU A 162 13.20 1.38 8.46
CA LEU A 162 13.89 0.57 9.47
C LEU A 162 13.90 -0.94 9.21
N TYR A 163 12.87 -1.47 8.56
CA TYR A 163 12.72 -2.91 8.38
C TYR A 163 12.45 -3.33 6.93
N PRO A 164 13.24 -2.89 5.93
CA PRO A 164 12.93 -3.03 4.50
C PRO A 164 12.62 -4.46 4.02
N GLU A 165 13.07 -5.49 4.73
CA GLU A 165 12.87 -6.90 4.38
C GLU A 165 11.58 -7.52 4.93
N LYS A 166 10.92 -6.93 5.94
CA LYS A 166 9.73 -7.54 6.56
C LYS A 166 8.49 -7.39 5.68
N GLN A 167 7.65 -8.41 5.61
CA GLN A 167 6.40 -8.35 4.85
C GLN A 167 5.51 -7.15 5.24
N MET A 168 4.92 -6.48 4.25
CA MET A 168 4.06 -5.30 4.42
C MET A 168 2.93 -5.51 5.44
N ASN A 169 2.36 -6.73 5.48
CA ASN A 169 1.30 -7.10 6.41
C ASN A 169 1.75 -7.04 7.88
N TYR A 170 2.99 -7.44 8.18
CA TYR A 170 3.53 -7.37 9.53
C TYR A 170 3.70 -5.92 9.98
N ARG A 171 4.18 -5.05 9.09
CA ARG A 171 4.39 -3.63 9.39
C ARG A 171 3.07 -2.88 9.56
N MET A 172 2.07 -3.16 8.71
CA MET A 172 0.73 -2.58 8.87
C MET A 172 0.04 -3.04 10.16
N ARG A 173 0.26 -4.29 10.60
CA ARG A 173 -0.22 -4.76 11.91
C ARG A 173 0.43 -3.99 13.06
N LEU A 174 1.74 -3.73 12.99
CA LEU A 174 2.44 -2.90 13.97
C LEU A 174 1.89 -1.47 14.02
N VAL A 175 1.68 -0.84 12.86
CA VAL A 175 1.06 0.50 12.80
C VAL A 175 -0.30 0.48 13.48
N ASN A 176 -1.16 -0.48 13.11
CA ASN A 176 -2.49 -0.60 13.70
C ASN A 176 -2.44 -0.82 15.22
N MET A 177 -1.54 -1.68 15.71
CA MET A 177 -1.36 -1.91 17.15
C MET A 177 -0.95 -0.64 17.89
N VAL A 178 -0.01 0.12 17.35
CA VAL A 178 0.47 1.37 17.95
C VAL A 178 -0.62 2.44 17.92
N THR A 179 -1.31 2.62 16.80
CA THR A 179 -2.41 3.60 16.71
C THR A 179 -3.56 3.24 17.63
N THR A 180 -3.97 1.96 17.69
CA THR A 180 -5.05 1.51 18.58
C THR A 180 -4.64 1.63 20.05
N GLY A 181 -3.40 1.26 20.40
CA GLY A 181 -2.89 1.41 21.77
C GLY A 181 -2.88 2.87 22.23
N PHE A 182 -2.45 3.79 21.35
CA PHE A 182 -2.48 5.22 21.61
C PHE A 182 -3.92 5.75 21.81
N GLN A 183 -4.85 5.34 20.94
CA GLN A 183 -6.27 5.71 21.05
C GLN A 183 -6.90 5.21 22.36
N VAL A 184 -6.62 3.98 22.77
CA VAL A 184 -7.15 3.40 24.01
C VAL A 184 -6.62 4.15 25.24
N LEU A 185 -5.30 4.35 25.32
CA LEU A 185 -4.67 5.10 26.43
C LEU A 185 -5.26 6.50 26.57
N PHE A 186 -5.43 7.20 25.46
CA PHE A 186 -5.91 8.57 25.49
C PHE A 186 -7.43 8.65 25.79
N THR A 187 -8.21 7.67 25.33
CA THR A 187 -9.63 7.57 25.71
C THR A 187 -9.77 7.34 27.22
N ILE A 188 -8.89 6.53 27.82
CA ILE A 188 -8.85 6.34 29.29
C ILE A 188 -8.53 7.66 29.99
N ILE A 189 -7.54 8.43 29.51
CA ILE A 189 -7.19 9.75 30.07
C ILE A 189 -8.40 10.71 30.00
N ILE A 190 -9.11 10.74 28.88
CA ILE A 190 -10.31 11.56 28.71
C ILE A 190 -11.41 11.14 29.69
N LEU A 191 -11.66 9.83 29.84
CA LEU A 191 -12.65 9.32 30.79
C LEU A 191 -12.30 9.65 32.25
N ILE A 192 -11.02 9.59 32.62
CA ILE A 192 -10.53 10.01 33.94
C ILE A 192 -10.77 11.51 34.13
N MET A 193 -10.40 12.34 33.15
CA MET A 193 -10.61 13.79 33.20
C MET A 193 -12.10 14.16 33.28
N ILE A 194 -12.99 13.39 32.64
CA ILE A 194 -14.44 13.59 32.76
C ILE A 194 -14.96 13.22 34.15
N LYS A 195 -14.41 12.18 34.79
CA LYS A 195 -14.84 11.74 36.15
C LYS A 195 -14.28 12.60 37.28
N VAL A 196 -13.12 13.22 37.08
CA VAL A 196 -12.44 14.03 38.11
C VAL A 196 -13.06 15.44 38.26
N PHE A 197 -13.97 15.84 37.35
CA PHE A 197 -14.62 17.16 37.31
C PHE A 197 -16.14 17.08 37.20
#